data_AF-A0A847HDG6-F1
#
_entry.id   AF-A0A847HDG6-F1
#
_cell.length_a   1.000
_cell.length_b   1.000
_cell.length_c   1.000
_cell.angle_alpha   90.00
_cell.angle_beta   90.00
_cell.angle_gamma   90.00
#
_symmetry.space_group_name_H-M   'P 1'
#
loop_
_entity.id
_entity.type
_entity.pdbx_description
1 polymer ?
#
loop_
_entity_poly.entity_id
_entity_poly.type
_entity_poly.pdbx_seq_one_letter_code
_entity_poly.pdbx_strand_id
1 'polypeptide(L)'
;MTSPTPDLYQIHGLDRSASAEDLGRVIAERDLDLEMQAISDSDPRRRQLHTAFAVLAAEDRRATYDDALDAGLSLTWDDLEYLGNFGALPDLSLYP
;
A
#
# COMPACT_ATOMS: atom_id res chain seq x y z
N MET A 1 18.15 -7.50 9.53
CA MET A 1 17.76 -6.11 9.80
C MET A 1 16.35 -5.97 9.27
N THR A 2 15.35 -5.85 10.14
CA THR A 2 13.97 -5.60 9.70
C THR A 2 13.88 -4.18 9.16
N SER A 3 13.39 -4.03 7.93
CA SER A 3 13.12 -2.71 7.36
C SER A 3 11.87 -2.13 8.04
N PRO A 4 11.80 -0.81 8.28
CA PRO A 4 10.58 -0.19 8.77
C PRO A 4 9.43 -0.41 7.75
N THR A 5 8.19 -0.47 8.26
CA THR A 5 6.99 -0.54 7.41
C THR A 5 7.04 0.51 6.30
N PRO A 6 6.78 0.14 5.02
CA PRO A 6 6.65 1.12 3.95
C PRO A 6 5.55 2.12 4.30
N ASP A 7 5.93 3.39 4.48
CA ASP A 7 4.98 4.49 4.65
C ASP A 7 4.44 4.89 3.27
N LEU A 8 3.30 4.32 2.90
CA LEU A 8 2.64 4.53 1.61
C LEU A 8 2.26 6.00 1.42
N TYR A 9 1.98 6.74 2.50
CA TYR A 9 1.68 8.16 2.40
C TYR A 9 2.94 8.94 2.04
N GLN A 10 4.07 8.68 2.71
CA GLN A 10 5.33 9.36 2.39
C GLN A 10 5.88 8.97 1.02
N ILE A 11 5.88 7.67 0.69
CA ILE A 11 6.39 7.14 -0.59
C ILE A 11 5.64 7.77 -1.76
N HIS A 12 4.34 7.97 -1.60
CA HIS A 12 3.48 8.55 -2.62
C HIS A 12 3.15 10.02 -2.35
N GLY A 13 3.75 10.72 -1.38
CA GLY A 13 3.41 12.12 -1.08
C GLY A 13 1.90 12.37 -0.95
N LEU A 14 1.18 11.48 -0.27
CA LEU A 14 -0.26 11.53 -0.05
C LEU A 14 -0.57 12.19 1.29
N ASP A 15 -1.73 12.84 1.38
CA ASP A 15 -2.25 13.36 2.64
C ASP A 15 -2.97 12.26 3.42
N ARG A 16 -2.38 11.80 4.54
CA ARG A 16 -2.97 10.77 5.43
C ARG A 16 -4.32 11.20 6.01
N SER A 17 -4.71 12.47 5.96
CA SER A 17 -6.04 12.92 6.38
C SER A 17 -7.12 12.87 5.28
N ALA A 18 -6.74 12.62 4.03
CA ALA A 18 -7.67 12.53 2.91
C ALA A 18 -8.57 11.28 3.00
N SER A 19 -9.70 11.30 2.29
CA SER A 19 -10.62 10.16 2.21
C SER A 19 -9.99 8.98 1.47
N ALA A 20 -10.47 7.75 1.70
CA ALA A 20 -10.00 6.58 0.96
C ALA A 20 -10.25 6.72 -0.56
N GLU A 21 -11.38 7.33 -0.93
CA GLU A 21 -11.72 7.65 -2.33
C GLU A 21 -10.69 8.60 -2.96
N ASP A 22 -10.35 9.70 -2.28
CA ASP A 22 -9.37 10.67 -2.79
C ASP A 22 -7.97 10.07 -2.92
N LEU A 23 -7.56 9.27 -1.94
CA LEU A 23 -6.28 8.55 -1.99
C LEU A 23 -6.24 7.57 -3.16
N GLY A 24 -7.30 6.77 -3.31
CA GLY A 24 -7.45 5.83 -4.41
C GLY A 24 -7.37 6.53 -5.77
N ARG A 25 -8.06 7.67 -5.93
CA ARG A 25 -8.02 8.48 -7.16
C ARG A 25 -6.60 8.93 -7.49
N VAL A 26 -5.87 9.51 -6.53
CA VAL A 26 -4.50 10.00 -6.77
C VAL A 26 -3.55 8.86 -7.14
N ILE A 27 -3.70 7.69 -6.53
CA ILE A 27 -2.87 6.51 -6.87
C ILE A 27 -3.21 6.00 -8.26
N ALA A 28 -4.49 5.89 -8.61
CA ALA A 28 -4.94 5.45 -9.93
C ALA A 28 -4.48 6.40 -11.05
N GLU A 29 -4.52 7.72 -10.83
CA GLU A 29 -4.01 8.72 -11.78
C GLU A 29 -2.53 8.50 -12.08
N ARG A 30 -1.72 8.16 -11.07
CA ARG A 30 -0.28 7.91 -11.27
C ARG A 30 0.02 6.58 -11.93
N ASP A 31 -0.79 5.56 -11.67
CA ASP A 31 -0.65 4.30 -12.38
C ASP A 31 -0.99 4.49 -13.87
N LEU A 32 -2.04 5.25 -14.17
CA LEU A 32 -2.39 5.66 -15.53
C LEU A 32 -1.25 6.42 -16.22
N ASP A 33 -0.58 7.33 -15.51
CA ASP A 33 0.60 8.04 -16.06
C ASP A 33 1.73 7.07 -16.47
N LEU A 34 1.94 6.00 -15.70
CA LEU A 34 2.94 4.97 -16.02
C LEU A 34 2.47 4.07 -17.18
N GLU A 35 1.19 3.72 -17.21
CA GLU A 35 0.57 3.00 -18.32
C GLU A 35 0.72 3.78 -19.64
N MET A 36 0.45 5.08 -19.63
CA MET A 36 0.62 5.97 -20.79
C MET A 36 2.07 6.06 -21.28
N GLN A 37 3.05 5.77 -20.41
CA GLN A 37 4.47 5.67 -20.74
C GLN A 37 4.87 4.27 -21.24
N ALA A 38 3.90 3.39 -21.49
CA ALA A 38 4.09 1.99 -21.86
C ALA A 38 4.91 1.19 -20.83
N ILE A 39 4.82 1.56 -19.54
CA ILE A 39 5.43 0.80 -18.46
C ILE A 39 4.53 -0.42 -18.14
N SER A 40 5.14 -1.60 -18.18
CA SER A 40 4.48 -2.88 -17.92
C SER A 40 3.89 -2.96 -16.50
N ASP A 41 2.76 -3.65 -16.34
CA ASP A 41 2.17 -3.98 -15.03
C ASP A 41 3.14 -4.76 -14.13
N SER A 42 4.08 -5.50 -14.71
CA SER A 42 5.10 -6.24 -13.98
C SER A 42 6.25 -5.36 -13.45
N ASP A 43 6.35 -4.11 -13.92
CA ASP A 43 7.32 -3.15 -13.41
C ASP A 43 7.10 -2.94 -11.90
N PRO A 44 8.15 -2.99 -11.07
CA PRO A 44 8.03 -2.80 -9.63
C PRO A 44 7.26 -1.52 -9.23
N ARG A 45 7.36 -0.44 -10.00
CA ARG A 45 6.69 0.83 -9.71
C ARG A 45 5.17 0.70 -9.84
N ARG A 46 4.69 0.04 -10.89
CA ARG A 46 3.26 -0.20 -11.11
C ARG A 46 2.70 -1.20 -10.10
N ARG A 47 3.45 -2.27 -9.81
CA ARG A 47 3.09 -3.22 -8.74
C ARG A 47 2.93 -2.52 -7.38
N GLN A 48 3.85 -1.63 -7.02
CA GLN A 48 3.74 -0.86 -5.77
C GLN A 48 2.51 0.05 -5.75
N LEU A 49 2.15 0.69 -6.86
CA LEU A 49 0.91 1.48 -6.95
C LEU A 49 -0.34 0.61 -6.82
N HIS A 50 -0.36 -0.58 -7.43
CA HIS A 50 -1.47 -1.52 -7.26
C HIS A 50 -1.63 -1.96 -5.80
N THR A 51 -0.53 -2.30 -5.12
CA THR A 51 -0.56 -2.63 -3.69
C THR A 51 -1.03 -1.44 -2.86
N ALA A 52 -0.50 -0.24 -3.10
CA ALA A 52 -0.91 0.96 -2.38
C ALA A 52 -2.40 1.27 -2.59
N PHE A 53 -2.91 1.12 -3.82
CA PHE A 53 -4.33 1.27 -4.13
C PHE A 53 -5.17 0.25 -3.37
N ALA A 54 -4.81 -1.03 -3.42
CA ALA A 54 -5.56 -2.11 -2.78
C ALA A 54 -5.65 -1.97 -1.25
N VAL A 55 -4.66 -1.32 -0.63
CA VAL A 55 -4.61 -1.02 0.80
C VAL A 55 -5.33 0.28 1.14
N LEU A 56 -5.02 1.39 0.46
CA LEU A 56 -5.47 2.74 0.87
C LEU A 56 -6.87 3.13 0.34
N ALA A 57 -7.32 2.53 -0.76
CA ALA A 57 -8.61 2.86 -1.36
C ALA A 57 -9.80 2.17 -0.66
N ALA A 58 -9.54 1.27 0.29
CA ALA A 58 -10.56 0.58 1.08
C ALA A 58 -10.39 0.95 2.58
N GLU A 59 -11.45 1.48 3.21
CA GLU A 59 -11.38 2.04 4.57
C GLU A 59 -10.96 1.01 5.62
N ASP A 60 -11.44 -0.23 5.52
CA ASP A 60 -11.15 -1.33 6.44
C ASP A 60 -9.68 -1.76 6.38
N ARG A 61 -9.13 -1.90 5.17
CA ARG A 61 -7.73 -2.26 4.94
C ARG A 61 -6.81 -1.12 5.31
N ARG A 62 -7.19 0.11 4.99
CA ARG A 62 -6.47 1.30 5.39
C ARG A 62 -6.41 1.44 6.90
N ALA A 63 -7.51 1.20 7.62
CA ALA A 63 -7.52 1.22 9.08
C ALA A 63 -6.51 0.21 9.66
N THR A 64 -6.49 -1.01 9.12
CA THR A 64 -5.52 -2.05 9.53
C THR A 64 -4.07 -1.61 9.27
N TYR A 65 -3.83 -1.00 8.11
CA TYR A 65 -2.53 -0.46 7.75
C TYR A 65 -2.10 0.71 8.65
N ASP A 66 -3.02 1.63 8.92
CA ASP A 66 -2.80 2.79 9.78
C ASP A 66 -2.47 2.36 11.22
N ASP A 67 -3.20 1.38 11.76
CA ASP A 67 -2.92 0.79 13.08
C ASP A 67 -1.53 0.15 13.14
N ALA A 68 -1.13 -0.57 12.09
CA ALA A 68 0.19 -1.19 11.99
C ALA A 68 1.32 -0.15 11.90
N LEU A 69 1.08 0.94 11.16
CA LEU A 69 2.02 2.05 11.02
C LEU A 69 2.19 2.78 12.37
N ASP A 70 1.10 3.08 13.07
CA ASP A 70 1.11 3.76 14.37
C ASP A 70 1.70 2.88 15.48
N ALA A 71 1.52 1.55 15.40
CA ALA A 71 2.16 0.59 16.30
C ALA A 71 3.65 0.39 16.01
N GLY A 72 4.20 0.96 14.94
CA GLY A 72 5.60 0.82 14.56
C GLY A 72 5.97 -0.61 14.16
N LEU A 73 5.04 -1.36 13.57
CA LEU A 73 5.34 -2.69 13.04
C LEU A 73 6.38 -2.61 11.92
N SER A 74 6.99 -3.75 11.59
CA SER A 74 7.97 -3.89 10.50
C SER A 74 7.38 -4.71 9.37
N LEU A 75 6.35 -4.19 8.70
CA LEU A 75 5.74 -4.83 7.55
C LEU A 75 6.64 -4.70 6.31
N THR A 76 6.55 -5.68 5.43
CA THR A 76 7.19 -5.69 4.12
C THR A 76 6.18 -5.34 3.02
N TRP A 77 6.66 -5.11 1.79
CA TRP A 77 5.76 -4.97 0.64
C TRP A 77 4.89 -6.21 0.40
N ASP A 78 5.41 -7.40 0.69
CA ASP A 78 4.67 -8.66 0.55
C ASP A 78 3.53 -8.74 1.59
N ASP A 79 3.75 -8.24 2.81
CA ASP A 79 2.71 -8.16 3.84
C ASP A 79 1.60 -7.17 3.45
N LEU A 80 1.97 -6.04 2.82
CA LEU A 80 1.02 -5.06 2.30
C LEU A 80 0.25 -5.60 1.08
N GLU A 81 0.90 -6.37 0.21
CA GLU A 81 0.24 -7.07 -0.89
C GLU A 81 -0.75 -8.11 -0.35
N TYR A 82 -0.37 -8.86 0.69
CA TYR A 82 -1.27 -9.77 1.38
C TYR A 82 -2.48 -9.03 1.98
N LEU A 83 -2.25 -7.91 2.68
CA LEU A 83 -3.32 -7.06 3.21
C LEU A 83 -4.26 -6.56 2.10
N GLY A 84 -3.71 -6.09 0.98
CA GLY A 84 -4.50 -5.61 -0.16
C GLY A 84 -5.36 -6.72 -0.80
N ASN A 85 -4.86 -7.95 -0.82
CA ASN A 85 -5.56 -9.09 -1.42
C ASN A 85 -6.58 -9.74 -0.49
N PHE A 86 -6.26 -9.87 0.81
CA PHE A 86 -7.01 -10.67 1.77
C PHE A 86 -7.74 -9.86 2.85
N GLY A 87 -7.41 -8.57 2.98
CA GLY A 87 -8.04 -7.68 3.97
C GLY A 87 -7.57 -7.88 5.41
N ALA A 88 -6.51 -8.67 5.63
CA ALA A 88 -5.89 -8.87 6.93
C ALA A 88 -4.37 -8.97 6.77
N LEU A 89 -3.60 -8.64 7.81
CA LEU A 89 -2.17 -8.90 7.84
C LEU A 89 -1.91 -10.41 7.96
N PRO A 90 -0.81 -10.93 7.38
CA PRO A 90 -0.44 -12.32 7.57
C PRO A 90 -0.15 -12.58 9.05
N ASP A 91 -0.40 -13.82 9.50
CA ASP A 91 -0.11 -14.20 10.89
C ASP A 91 1.39 -14.14 11.14
N LEU A 92 1.82 -13.09 11.86
CA LEU A 92 3.23 -12.84 12.17
C LEU A 92 3.85 -13.95 13.03
N SER A 93 3.05 -14.82 13.65
CA SER A 93 3.54 -16.01 14.37
C SER A 93 3.99 -17.16 13.44
N LEU A 94 3.68 -17.08 12.14
CA LEU A 94 4.07 -18.06 11.14
C LEU A 94 5.42 -17.75 10.47
N TYR A 95 6.03 -16.60 10.74
CA TYR A 95 7.37 -16.27 10.27
C TYR A 95 8.42 -16.68 11.34
N PRO A 96 9.34 -17.62 11.01
CA PRO A 96 10.31 -18.18 11.96
C PRO A 96 11.43 -17.20 12.37
#